data_AF-A0A8S4GQT9-F1
#
_entry.id   AF-A0A8S4GQT9-F1
#
_cell.length_a   1.000
_cell.length_b   1.000
_cell.length_c   1.000
_cell.angle_alpha   90.00
_cell.angle_beta   90.00
_cell.angle_gamma   90.00
#
_symmetry.space_group_name_H-M   'P 1'
#
loop_
_entity.id
_entity.type
_entity.pdbx_description
1 polymer ?
#
loop_
_entity_poly.entity_id
_entity_poly.type
_entity_poly.pdbx_seq_one_letter_code
_entity_poly.pdbx_strand_id
1 'polypeptide(L)'
;MSYSDPKEQFTAAVAAATGLLAAKHVVVKLLKVRARVGSHEEAWKEDEHFLQRTLLGRTLSAAFLPYGPLTSKQAVERLAGLEDNIATNEPILLLAAAAYGSAADPATLKAIGLPLLLTAVACRFVHTTSFLTYPHSQPWRALSWTGGLAGTLYFGVVAAATYWRALY
;
A
#
# COMPACT_ATOMS: atom_id res chain seq x y z
N MET A 1 8.95 3.49 -24.05
CA MET A 1 9.45 2.15 -24.42
C MET A 1 8.26 1.20 -24.48
N SER A 2 8.07 0.50 -25.59
CA SER A 2 7.07 -0.58 -25.69
C SER A 2 7.82 -1.89 -25.49
N TYR A 3 7.49 -2.63 -24.43
CA TYR A 3 8.07 -3.97 -24.20
C TYR A 3 7.33 -4.96 -25.11
N SER A 4 8.06 -5.76 -25.89
CA SER A 4 7.45 -6.78 -26.76
C SER A 4 7.27 -8.13 -26.06
N ASP A 5 8.12 -8.44 -25.06
CA ASP A 5 8.06 -9.68 -24.30
C ASP A 5 7.08 -9.57 -23.10
N PRO A 6 6.07 -10.45 -22.97
CA PRO A 6 5.19 -10.52 -21.81
C PRO A 6 5.92 -10.60 -20.46
N LYS A 7 7.10 -11.26 -20.39
CA LYS A 7 7.88 -11.32 -19.16
C LYS A 7 8.43 -9.96 -18.78
N GLU A 8 9.05 -9.26 -19.72
CA GLU A 8 9.53 -7.89 -19.51
C GLU A 8 8.40 -6.93 -19.14
N GLN A 9 7.25 -7.02 -19.84
CA GLN A 9 6.05 -6.24 -19.50
C GLN A 9 5.61 -6.47 -18.07
N PHE A 10 5.53 -7.73 -17.65
CA PHE A 10 5.08 -8.09 -16.31
C PHE A 10 6.09 -7.65 -15.25
N THR A 11 7.39 -7.85 -15.46
CA THR A 11 8.45 -7.36 -14.56
C THR A 11 8.40 -5.83 -14.43
N ALA A 12 8.26 -5.11 -15.53
CA ALA A 12 8.11 -3.65 -15.50
C ALA A 12 6.85 -3.22 -14.74
N ALA A 13 5.74 -3.96 -14.89
CA ALA A 13 4.52 -3.71 -14.14
C ALA A 13 4.69 -3.96 -12.62
N VAL A 14 5.40 -5.02 -12.21
CA VAL A 14 5.73 -5.28 -10.79
C VAL A 14 6.60 -4.16 -10.23
N ALA A 15 7.61 -3.69 -10.98
CA ALA A 15 8.46 -2.58 -10.57
C ALA A 15 7.66 -1.27 -10.43
N ALA A 16 6.79 -0.97 -11.39
CA ALA A 16 5.90 0.19 -11.33
C ALA A 16 4.92 0.10 -10.15
N ALA A 17 4.30 -1.06 -9.93
CA ALA A 17 3.42 -1.33 -8.79
C ALA A 17 4.16 -1.14 -7.46
N THR A 18 5.40 -1.61 -7.36
CA THR A 18 6.26 -1.42 -6.18
C THR A 18 6.48 0.07 -5.90
N GLY A 19 6.86 0.85 -6.91
CA GLY A 19 7.04 2.29 -6.78
C GLY A 19 5.76 3.01 -6.36
N LEU A 20 4.62 2.66 -6.95
CA LEU A 20 3.32 3.26 -6.63
C LEU A 20 2.87 2.94 -5.21
N LEU A 21 2.99 1.68 -4.78
CA LEU A 21 2.62 1.26 -3.43
C LEU A 21 3.57 1.85 -2.37
N ALA A 22 4.87 1.95 -2.66
CA ALA A 22 5.83 2.63 -1.80
C ALA A 22 5.51 4.13 -1.65
N ALA A 23 5.23 4.84 -2.76
CA ALA A 23 4.82 6.24 -2.72
C ALA A 23 3.54 6.43 -1.91
N LYS A 24 2.55 5.55 -2.10
CA LYS A 24 1.32 5.54 -1.30
C LYS A 24 1.61 5.34 0.20
N HIS A 25 2.50 4.43 0.56
CA HIS A 25 2.89 4.19 1.95
C HIS A 25 3.55 5.44 2.56
N VAL A 26 4.41 6.14 1.81
CA VAL A 26 4.98 7.43 2.25
C VAL A 26 3.89 8.46 2.50
N VAL A 27 2.89 8.57 1.62
CA VAL A 27 1.75 9.48 1.82
C VAL A 27 0.98 9.14 3.10
N VAL A 28 0.70 7.85 3.36
CA VAL A 28 0.03 7.42 4.60
C VAL A 28 0.86 7.75 5.84
N LYS A 29 2.18 7.57 5.79
CA LYS A 29 3.08 7.96 6.89
C LYS A 29 3.05 9.47 7.16
N LEU A 30 3.08 10.29 6.10
CA LEU A 30 2.98 11.74 6.23
C LEU A 30 1.62 12.16 6.83
N LEU A 31 0.53 11.51 6.42
CA LEU A 31 -0.79 11.72 7.01
C LEU A 31 -0.80 11.34 8.50
N LYS A 32 -0.17 10.23 8.90
CA LYS A 32 -0.08 9.80 10.30
C LYS A 32 0.73 10.78 11.15
N VAL A 33 1.89 11.22 10.67
CA VAL A 33 2.71 12.23 11.35
C VAL A 33 1.90 13.50 11.56
N ARG A 34 1.21 13.97 10.51
CA ARG A 34 0.34 15.14 10.61
C ARG A 34 -0.80 14.94 11.63
N ALA A 35 -1.44 13.79 11.62
CA ALA A 35 -2.51 13.47 12.57
C ALA A 35 -2.00 13.55 14.02
N ARG A 36 -0.81 12.99 14.30
CA ARG A 36 -0.15 13.07 15.61
C ARG A 36 0.19 14.50 16.04
N VAL A 37 0.77 15.29 15.13
CA VAL A 37 1.07 16.72 15.39
C VAL A 37 -0.21 17.48 15.73
N GLY A 38 -1.30 17.24 14.99
CA GLY A 38 -2.57 17.93 15.21
C GLY A 38 -3.36 17.45 16.42
N SER A 39 -3.20 16.20 16.85
CA SER A 39 -3.89 15.64 18.01
C SER A 39 -3.11 15.78 19.32
N HIS A 40 -1.87 16.25 19.28
CA HIS A 40 -0.92 16.23 20.39
C HIS A 40 -0.78 14.84 21.05
N GLU A 41 -1.04 13.77 20.30
CA GLU A 41 -0.90 12.40 20.79
C GLU A 41 0.45 11.82 20.37
N GLU A 42 1.09 11.09 21.29
CA GLU A 42 2.26 10.23 21.03
C GLU A 42 3.48 10.93 20.40
N ALA A 43 3.63 12.24 20.58
CA ALA A 43 4.93 12.87 20.42
C ALA A 43 5.83 12.34 21.54
N TRP A 44 7.01 11.81 21.20
CA TRP A 44 8.03 11.62 22.23
C TRP A 44 8.25 12.99 22.90
N LYS A 45 8.61 13.04 24.20
CA LYS A 45 8.79 14.33 24.90
C LYS A 45 9.72 15.30 24.12
N GLU A 46 10.65 14.73 23.36
CA GLU A 46 11.56 15.41 22.44
C GLU A 46 10.83 16.07 21.25
N ASP A 47 9.88 15.36 20.62
CA ASP A 47 9.06 15.86 19.52
C ASP A 47 8.13 16.99 19.96
N GLU A 48 7.54 16.86 21.16
CA GLU A 48 6.69 17.91 21.75
C GLU A 48 7.49 19.18 21.98
N HIS A 49 8.70 19.05 22.53
CA HIS A 49 9.61 20.16 22.75
C HIS A 49 10.01 20.82 21.41
N PHE A 50 10.30 20.05 20.36
CA PHE A 50 10.65 20.60 19.06
C PHE A 50 9.48 21.34 18.40
N LEU A 51 8.30 20.72 18.34
CA LEU A 51 7.11 21.26 17.69
C LEU A 51 6.58 22.52 18.39
N GLN A 52 6.61 22.55 19.73
CA GLN A 52 6.10 23.69 20.49
C GLN A 52 7.13 24.80 20.69
N ARG A 53 8.44 24.50 20.77
CA ARG A 53 9.46 25.48 21.17
C ARG A 53 10.36 25.98 20.06
N THR A 54 10.39 25.34 18.89
CA THR A 54 11.19 25.83 17.75
C THR A 54 10.33 26.58 16.74
N LEU A 55 10.89 27.64 16.15
CA LEU A 55 10.23 28.38 15.07
C LEU A 55 9.98 27.48 13.86
N LEU A 56 10.92 26.60 13.53
CA LEU A 56 10.80 25.62 12.45
C LEU A 56 9.64 24.64 12.70
N GLY A 57 9.53 24.08 13.91
CA GLY A 57 8.43 23.19 14.30
C GLY A 57 7.05 23.87 14.21
N ARG A 58 6.95 25.14 14.63
CA ARG A 58 5.73 25.95 14.51
C ARG A 58 5.37 26.27 13.07
N THR A 59 6.35 26.62 12.24
CA THR A 59 6.13 26.92 10.81
C THR A 59 5.72 25.68 10.03
N LEU A 60 6.35 24.53 10.29
CA LEU A 60 5.96 23.26 9.69
C LEU A 60 4.53 22.88 10.12
N SER A 61 4.22 23.00 11.41
CA SER A 61 2.87 22.75 11.91
C SER A 61 1.85 23.69 11.24
N ALA A 62 2.12 24.99 11.15
CA ALA A 62 1.24 25.96 10.49
C ALA A 62 1.09 25.72 8.97
N ALA A 63 2.13 25.23 8.30
CA ALA A 63 2.07 24.92 6.86
C ALA A 63 1.31 23.62 6.56
N PHE A 64 1.44 22.61 7.43
CA PHE A 64 0.86 21.28 7.21
C PHE A 64 -0.50 21.06 7.88
N LEU A 65 -0.82 21.74 8.98
CA LEU A 65 -2.09 21.54 9.71
C LEU A 65 -3.37 22.03 8.99
N PRO A 66 -3.40 23.13 8.20
CA PRO A 66 -4.67 23.66 7.70
C PRO A 66 -5.30 22.84 6.56
N TYR A 67 -4.55 21.95 5.88
CA TYR A 67 -5.04 21.27 4.67
C TYR A 67 -5.42 19.81 4.89
N GLY A 68 -6.53 19.53 5.57
CA GLY A 68 -7.16 18.19 5.54
C GLY A 68 -7.73 17.68 6.86
N PRO A 69 -8.68 16.72 6.77
CA PRO A 69 -9.31 16.09 7.92
C PRO A 69 -8.28 15.19 8.63
N LEU A 70 -8.52 14.78 9.88
CA LEU A 70 -7.77 13.75 10.62
C LEU A 70 -6.72 14.26 11.64
N THR A 71 -7.06 15.21 12.51
CA THR A 71 -6.23 15.60 13.68
C THR A 71 -6.75 15.03 15.01
N SER A 72 -7.45 13.88 14.99
CA SER A 72 -7.99 13.24 16.19
C SER A 72 -7.18 12.00 16.59
N LYS A 73 -7.20 11.64 17.89
CA LYS A 73 -6.68 10.36 18.39
C LYS A 73 -7.17 9.17 17.56
N GLN A 74 -8.49 9.13 17.33
CA GLN A 74 -9.11 8.09 16.52
C GLN A 74 -8.50 8.03 15.11
N ALA A 75 -8.13 9.17 14.53
CA ALA A 75 -7.47 9.19 13.23
C ALA A 75 -6.03 8.65 13.27
N VAL A 76 -5.29 8.91 14.36
CA VAL A 76 -3.94 8.34 14.56
C VAL A 76 -4.01 6.81 14.65
N GLU A 77 -4.87 6.27 15.51
CA GLU A 77 -5.07 4.81 15.67
C GLU A 77 -5.48 4.14 14.36
N ARG A 78 -6.39 4.81 13.63
CA ARG A 78 -6.82 4.39 12.30
C ARG A 78 -5.66 4.34 11.32
N LEU A 79 -4.90 5.43 11.19
CA LEU A 79 -3.77 5.49 10.26
C LEU A 79 -2.68 4.48 10.64
N ALA A 80 -2.48 4.21 11.93
CA ALA A 80 -1.59 3.14 12.40
C ALA A 80 -2.08 1.76 11.91
N GLY A 81 -3.36 1.43 12.11
CA GLY A 81 -3.91 0.16 11.61
C GLY A 81 -3.88 0.02 10.09
N LEU A 82 -4.03 1.13 9.35
CA LEU A 82 -3.85 1.14 7.89
C LEU A 82 -2.38 0.91 7.49
N GLU A 83 -1.44 1.53 8.19
CA GLU A 83 -0.01 1.35 7.95
C GLU A 83 0.42 -0.10 8.21
N ASP A 84 -0.04 -0.71 9.29
CA ASP A 84 0.22 -2.13 9.58
C ASP A 84 -0.34 -3.04 8.49
N ASN A 85 -1.53 -2.74 7.98
CA ASN A 85 -2.12 -3.46 6.86
C ASN A 85 -1.26 -3.36 5.59
N ILE A 86 -0.81 -2.14 5.25
CA ILE A 86 0.07 -1.88 4.11
C ILE A 86 1.38 -2.65 4.27
N ALA A 87 2.04 -2.51 5.42
CA ALA A 87 3.34 -3.12 5.71
C ALA A 87 3.29 -4.65 5.69
N THR A 88 2.16 -5.24 6.09
CA THR A 88 1.99 -6.69 6.12
C THR A 88 1.62 -7.24 4.74
N ASN A 89 0.69 -6.60 4.02
CA ASN A 89 0.07 -7.23 2.86
C ASN A 89 0.72 -6.88 1.52
N GLU A 90 1.23 -5.66 1.37
CA GLU A 90 1.72 -5.19 0.06
C GLU A 90 3.07 -5.78 -0.33
N PRO A 91 4.06 -5.92 0.58
CA PRO A 91 5.28 -6.64 0.26
C PRO A 91 5.02 -8.09 -0.15
N ILE A 92 4.08 -8.77 0.52
CA ILE A 92 3.72 -10.15 0.20
C ILE A 92 3.08 -10.25 -1.19
N LEU A 93 2.17 -9.32 -1.54
CA LEU A 93 1.59 -9.25 -2.88
C LEU A 93 2.67 -9.11 -3.96
N LEU A 94 3.61 -8.17 -3.77
CA LEU A 94 4.68 -7.90 -4.74
C LEU A 94 5.65 -9.07 -4.86
N LEU A 95 6.01 -9.70 -3.74
CA LEU A 95 6.86 -10.89 -3.72
C LEU A 95 6.19 -12.07 -4.43
N ALA A 96 4.91 -12.33 -4.13
CA ALA A 96 4.13 -13.38 -4.78
C ALA A 96 4.01 -13.11 -6.29
N ALA A 97 3.72 -11.87 -6.69
CA ALA A 97 3.66 -11.47 -8.09
C ALA A 97 5.01 -11.69 -8.79
N ALA A 98 6.13 -11.30 -8.18
CA ALA A 98 7.46 -11.51 -8.73
C ALA A 98 7.77 -13.01 -8.94
N ALA A 99 7.47 -13.85 -7.94
CA ALA A 99 7.63 -15.31 -8.04
C ALA A 99 6.73 -15.93 -9.11
N TYR A 100 5.50 -15.43 -9.26
CA TYR A 100 4.60 -15.83 -10.34
C TYR A 100 5.14 -15.43 -11.71
N GLY A 101 5.70 -14.22 -11.84
CA GLY A 101 6.35 -13.71 -13.05
C GLY A 101 7.48 -14.59 -13.56
N SER A 102 8.25 -15.18 -12.65
CA SER A 102 9.33 -16.12 -13.01
C SER A 102 8.83 -17.53 -13.32
N ALA A 103 7.70 -17.95 -12.72
CA ALA A 103 7.15 -19.30 -12.87
C ALA A 103 6.22 -19.46 -14.09
N ALA A 104 5.39 -18.46 -14.40
CA ALA A 104 4.36 -18.57 -15.43
C ALA A 104 4.92 -18.45 -16.85
N ASP A 105 4.23 -19.09 -17.80
CA ASP A 105 4.53 -18.94 -19.22
C ASP A 105 4.08 -17.57 -19.75
N PRO A 106 4.67 -17.07 -20.86
CA PRO A 106 4.36 -15.74 -21.39
C PRO A 106 2.90 -15.52 -21.77
N ALA A 107 2.19 -16.55 -22.24
CA ALA A 107 0.79 -16.42 -22.64
C ALA A 107 -0.11 -16.20 -21.41
N THR A 108 0.11 -16.98 -20.35
CA THR A 108 -0.62 -16.84 -19.07
C THR A 108 -0.33 -15.51 -18.39
N LEU A 109 0.92 -15.02 -18.41
CA LEU A 109 1.27 -13.69 -17.89
C LEU A 109 0.47 -12.57 -18.55
N LYS A 110 0.38 -12.62 -19.89
CA LYS A 110 -0.35 -11.61 -20.66
C LYS A 110 -1.86 -11.69 -20.45
N ALA A 111 -2.42 -12.89 -20.43
CA ALA A 111 -3.86 -13.11 -20.37
C ALA A 111 -4.44 -12.87 -18.97
N ILE A 112 -3.73 -13.30 -17.92
CA ILE A 112 -4.25 -13.31 -16.54
C ILE A 112 -3.33 -12.54 -15.61
N GLY A 113 -2.02 -12.79 -15.68
CA GLY A 113 -1.05 -12.24 -14.74
C GLY A 113 -1.11 -10.72 -14.62
N LEU A 114 -0.93 -10.02 -15.75
CA LEU A 114 -0.90 -8.56 -15.78
C LEU A 114 -2.24 -7.93 -15.36
N PRO A 115 -3.41 -8.32 -15.92
CA PRO A 115 -4.69 -7.82 -15.44
C PRO A 115 -4.93 -8.06 -13.94
N LEU A 116 -4.55 -9.23 -13.43
CA LEU A 116 -4.72 -9.58 -12.02
C LEU A 116 -3.82 -8.73 -11.12
N LEU A 117 -2.57 -8.47 -11.51
CA LEU A 117 -1.65 -7.60 -10.77
C LEU A 117 -2.21 -6.19 -10.68
N LEU A 118 -2.65 -5.62 -11.81
CA LEU A 118 -3.22 -4.29 -11.86
C LEU A 118 -4.49 -4.19 -11.00
N THR A 119 -5.35 -5.21 -11.06
CA THR A 119 -6.56 -5.29 -10.22
C THR A 119 -6.22 -5.37 -8.74
N ALA A 120 -5.27 -6.24 -8.36
CA ALA A 120 -4.84 -6.38 -6.97
C ALA A 120 -4.24 -5.08 -6.42
N VAL A 121 -3.43 -4.37 -7.21
CA VAL A 121 -2.88 -3.05 -6.86
C VAL A 121 -4.00 -2.02 -6.72
N ALA A 122 -4.93 -1.94 -7.67
CA ALA A 122 -6.08 -1.03 -7.61
C ALA A 122 -6.92 -1.29 -6.35
N CYS A 123 -7.17 -2.56 -6.02
CA CYS A 123 -7.83 -2.96 -4.78
C CYS A 123 -7.11 -2.42 -3.52
N ARG A 124 -5.76 -2.42 -3.49
CA ARG A 124 -4.99 -1.82 -2.39
C ARG A 124 -5.18 -0.30 -2.30
N PHE A 125 -5.24 0.40 -3.43
CA PHE A 125 -5.55 1.84 -3.44
C PHE A 125 -6.97 2.12 -2.97
N VAL A 126 -7.97 1.38 -3.47
CA VAL A 126 -9.37 1.51 -3.06
C VAL A 126 -9.55 1.19 -1.57
N HIS A 127 -8.80 0.20 -1.04
CA HIS A 127 -8.78 -0.10 0.39
C HIS A 127 -8.27 1.09 1.21
N THR A 128 -7.12 1.66 0.81
CA THR A 128 -6.54 2.85 1.45
C THR A 128 -7.50 4.04 1.40
N THR A 129 -8.09 4.36 0.26
CA THR A 129 -9.03 5.49 0.14
C THR A 129 -10.28 5.27 0.99
N SER A 130 -10.87 4.08 0.94
CA SER A 130 -12.02 3.71 1.77
C SER A 130 -11.72 3.81 3.27
N PHE A 131 -10.46 3.59 3.65
CA PHE A 131 -10.01 3.74 5.03
C PHE A 131 -9.98 5.22 5.46
N LEU A 132 -9.57 6.11 4.56
CA LEU A 132 -9.46 7.56 4.76
C LEU A 132 -10.82 8.28 4.72
N THR A 133 -11.80 7.79 3.95
CA THR A 133 -13.12 8.43 3.74
C THR A 133 -14.22 7.98 4.72
N TYR A 134 -13.85 7.36 5.84
CA TYR A 134 -14.78 6.91 6.88
C TYR A 134 -15.66 8.04 7.46
N PRO A 135 -16.89 7.77 7.94
CA PRO A 135 -17.54 6.47 8.23
C PRO A 135 -18.20 5.71 7.08
N HIS A 136 -18.34 6.30 5.89
CA HIS A 136 -19.34 5.84 4.92
C HIS A 136 -18.86 4.81 3.88
N SER A 137 -17.72 4.15 4.09
CA SER A 137 -17.06 3.35 3.03
C SER A 137 -17.15 1.83 3.21
N GLN A 138 -18.04 1.35 4.08
CA GLN A 138 -18.44 -0.05 4.08
C GLN A 138 -19.52 -0.25 3.01
N PRO A 139 -19.53 -1.37 2.24
CA PRO A 139 -18.67 -2.55 2.35
C PRO A 139 -17.36 -2.49 1.54
N TRP A 140 -17.11 -1.38 0.85
CA TRP A 140 -16.00 -1.23 -0.11
C TRP A 140 -14.63 -1.52 0.47
N ARG A 141 -14.38 -1.10 1.72
CA ARG A 141 -13.12 -1.40 2.43
C ARG A 141 -12.85 -2.89 2.53
N ALA A 142 -13.86 -3.69 2.86
CA ALA A 142 -13.70 -5.14 3.00
C ALA A 142 -13.56 -5.82 1.64
N LEU A 143 -14.41 -5.45 0.68
CA LEU A 143 -14.37 -6.01 -0.68
C LEU A 143 -13.03 -5.77 -1.36
N SER A 144 -12.49 -4.54 -1.27
CA SER A 144 -11.20 -4.22 -1.87
C SER A 144 -10.04 -4.91 -1.15
N TRP A 145 -10.11 -5.09 0.17
CA TRP A 145 -9.13 -5.89 0.89
C TRP A 145 -9.12 -7.35 0.42
N THR A 146 -10.30 -7.97 0.34
CA THR A 146 -10.45 -9.36 -0.12
C THR A 146 -9.99 -9.53 -1.56
N GLY A 147 -10.30 -8.59 -2.45
CA GLY A 147 -9.82 -8.62 -3.83
C GLY A 147 -8.29 -8.58 -3.93
N GLY A 148 -7.63 -7.73 -3.13
CA GLY A 148 -6.16 -7.69 -3.06
C GLY A 148 -5.55 -8.98 -2.49
N LEU A 149 -6.20 -9.59 -1.49
CA LEU A 149 -5.76 -10.86 -0.92
C LEU A 149 -5.92 -12.02 -1.91
N ALA A 150 -7.03 -12.10 -2.63
CA ALA A 150 -7.27 -13.14 -3.63
C ALA A 150 -6.19 -13.14 -4.72
N GLY A 151 -5.78 -11.96 -5.21
CA GLY A 151 -4.66 -11.85 -6.16
C GLY A 151 -3.34 -12.34 -5.58
N THR A 152 -3.06 -11.99 -4.31
CA THR A 152 -1.85 -12.45 -3.59
C THR A 152 -1.81 -13.99 -3.49
N LEU A 153 -2.94 -14.60 -3.10
CA LEU A 153 -3.07 -16.05 -2.97
C LEU A 153 -2.92 -16.74 -4.32
N TYR A 154 -3.56 -16.22 -5.37
CA TYR A 154 -3.45 -16.79 -6.71
C TYR A 154 -1.99 -16.83 -7.18
N PHE A 155 -1.27 -15.70 -7.07
CA PHE A 155 0.14 -15.65 -7.45
C PHE A 155 1.00 -16.63 -6.65
N GLY A 156 0.82 -16.66 -5.33
CA GLY A 156 1.57 -17.56 -4.45
C GLY A 156 1.32 -19.03 -4.74
N VAL A 157 0.07 -19.44 -4.88
CA VAL A 157 -0.31 -20.84 -5.13
C VAL A 157 0.17 -21.32 -6.48
N VAL A 158 -0.02 -20.53 -7.54
CA VAL A 158 0.42 -20.94 -8.89
C VAL A 158 1.93 -21.00 -8.96
N ALA A 159 2.65 -20.01 -8.40
CA ALA A 159 4.11 -20.07 -8.35
C ALA A 159 4.61 -21.30 -7.59
N ALA A 160 4.06 -21.56 -6.40
CA ALA A 160 4.44 -22.71 -5.58
C ALA A 160 4.17 -24.05 -6.30
N ALA A 161 3.00 -24.21 -6.92
CA ALA A 161 2.65 -25.42 -7.65
C ALA A 161 3.57 -25.67 -8.85
N THR A 162 3.94 -24.62 -9.59
CA THR A 162 4.86 -24.72 -10.72
C THR A 162 6.26 -25.11 -10.28
N TYR A 163 6.81 -24.48 -9.24
CA TYR A 163 8.11 -24.84 -8.71
C TYR A 163 8.14 -26.24 -8.10
N TRP A 164 7.06 -26.64 -7.41
CA TRP A 164 6.95 -27.99 -6.87
C TRP A 164 7.05 -29.06 -7.95
N ARG A 165 6.32 -28.91 -9.06
CA ARG A 165 6.35 -29.83 -10.22
C ARG A 165 7.68 -29.85 -10.96
N ALA A 166 8.51 -28.81 -10.81
CA ALA A 166 9.84 -28.76 -11.42
C ALA A 166 10.88 -29.52 -10.59
N LEU A 167 10.63 -29.72 -9.29
CA LEU A 167 11.56 -30.36 -8.36
C LEU A 167 11.29 -31.85 -8.16
N TYR A 168 10.05 -32.30 -8.39
CA TYR A 168 9.58 -33.67 -8.14
C TYR A 168 8.74 -34.17 -9.31
#